data_AF-A0ABD6C3F8-F1
#
_entry.id   AF-A0ABD6C3F8-F1
#
_cell.length_a   1.000
_cell.length_b   1.000
_cell.length_c   1.000
_cell.angle_alpha   90.00
_cell.angle_beta   90.00
_cell.angle_gamma   90.00
#
_symmetry.space_group_name_H-M   'P 1'
#
loop_
_entity.id
_entity.type
_entity.pdbx_description
1 polymer ?
#
loop_
_entity_poly.entity_id
_entity_poly.type
_entity_poly.pdbx_seq_one_letter_code
_entity_poly.pdbx_strand_id
1 'polypeptide(L)' 'MDFDLPRAAALLILIVAIGAGGLIGAGMMPLQTTLMMVVPSMLVFGAVAFAIGVKHGQFRATQV' A
#
# COMPACT_ATOMS: atom_id res chain seq x y z
N MET A 1 0.43 -18.95 12.16
CA MET A 1 0.22 -18.28 10.86
C MET A 1 1.59 -17.98 10.32
N ASP A 2 2.03 -18.64 9.26
CA ASP A 2 3.31 -18.31 8.63
C ASP A 2 3.21 -16.94 7.98
N PHE A 3 4.14 -16.06 8.34
CA PHE A 3 4.15 -14.69 7.83
C PHE A 3 4.67 -14.69 6.39
N ASP A 4 3.74 -14.70 5.44
CA ASP A 4 4.04 -14.64 4.01
C ASP A 4 4.21 -13.17 3.56
N LEU A 5 5.43 -12.66 3.74
CA LEU A 5 5.80 -11.30 3.36
C LEU A 5 5.54 -11.02 1.85
N PRO A 6 5.90 -11.91 0.91
CA PRO A 6 5.55 -11.75 -0.50
C PRO A 6 4.06 -11.56 -0.74
N ARG A 7 3.21 -12.41 -0.13
CA ARG A 7 1.76 -12.32 -0.28
C ARG A 7 1.18 -11.03 0.30
N ALA A 8 1.67 -10.61 1.46
CA ALA A 8 1.25 -9.36 2.09
C ALA A 8 1.66 -8.12 1.28
N ALA A 9 2.88 -8.12 0.73
CA ALA A 9 3.33 -7.06 -0.17
C ALA A 9 2.52 -7.02 -1.48
N ALA A 10 2.18 -8.18 -2.04
CA ALA A 10 1.32 -8.27 -3.23
C ALA A 10 -0.07 -7.66 -2.97
N LEU A 11 -0.64 -7.88 -1.78
CA LEU A 11 -1.91 -7.25 -1.39
C LEU A 11 -1.80 -5.72 -1.29
N LEU A 12 -0.68 -5.19 -0.77
CA LEU A 12 -0.44 -3.75 -0.76
C LEU A 12 -0.45 -3.17 -2.19
N ILE A 13 0.27 -3.82 -3.12
CA ILE A 13 0.30 -3.40 -4.53
C ILE A 13 -1.11 -3.45 -5.15
N LEU A 14 -1.88 -4.50 -4.84
CA LEU A 14 -3.26 -4.63 -5.32
C LEU A 14 -4.15 -3.48 -4.84
N ILE A 15 -4.05 -3.10 -3.56
CA ILE A 15 -4.79 -1.97 -3.00
C ILE A 15 -4.43 -0.67 -3.71
N VAL A 16 -3.14 -0.43 -3.95
CA VAL A 16 -2.67 0.75 -4.69
C VAL A 16 -3.22 0.76 -6.11
N ALA A 17 -3.21 -0.38 -6.80
CA ALA A 17 -3.75 -0.50 -8.16
C ALA A 17 -5.26 -0.20 -8.22
N ILE A 18 -6.03 -0.71 -7.25
CA ILE A 18 -7.47 -0.44 -7.16
C ILE A 18 -7.73 1.05 -6.88
N GLY A 19 -7.00 1.66 -5.94
CA GLY A 19 -7.13 3.07 -5.62
C GLY A 19 -6.77 3.98 -6.81
N ALA A 20 -5.67 3.68 -7.50
CA ALA A 20 -5.26 4.39 -8.71
C ALA A 20 -6.28 4.26 -9.84
N GLY A 21 -6.78 3.04 -10.09
CA GLY A 21 -7.83 2.80 -11.08
C GLY A 21 -9.12 3.55 -10.78
N GLY A 22 -9.52 3.61 -9.50
CA GLY A 22 -10.69 4.38 -9.06
C GLY A 22 -10.53 5.88 -9.31
N LEU A 23 -9.37 6.47 -8.99
CA LEU A 23 -9.09 7.88 -9.24
C LEU A 23 -9.10 8.22 -10.73
N ILE A 24 -8.51 7.36 -11.55
CA ILE A 24 -8.49 7.52 -13.01
C ILE A 24 -9.89 7.40 -13.59
N GLY A 25 -10.65 6.38 -13.18
CA GLY A 25 -12.01 6.13 -13.67
C GLY A 25 -13.03 7.19 -13.24
N ALA A 26 -12.83 7.81 -12.07
CA ALA A 26 -13.70 8.88 -11.57
C ALA A 26 -13.40 10.26 -12.18
N GLY A 27 -12.26 10.43 -12.89
CA GLY A 27 -11.88 11.72 -13.48
C GLY A 27 -11.64 12.84 -12.45
N MET A 28 -11.32 12.50 -11.19
CA MET A 28 -11.14 13.47 -10.11
C MET A 28 -9.89 14.34 -10.28
N MET A 29 -8.89 13.86 -11.02
CA MET A 29 -7.61 14.54 -11.24
C MET A 29 -7.08 14.26 -12.64
N PRO A 30 -6.21 15.14 -13.20
CA PRO A 30 -5.50 14.84 -14.44
C PRO A 30 -4.73 13.52 -14.33
N LEU A 31 -4.71 12.75 -15.43
CA LEU A 31 -4.02 11.46 -15.48
C LEU A 31 -2.54 11.60 -15.11
N GLN A 32 -1.89 12.65 -15.61
CA GLN A 32 -0.48 12.94 -15.30
C GLN A 32 -0.24 13.15 -13.81
N THR A 33 -1.09 13.91 -13.12
CA THR A 33 -0.99 14.13 -11.66
C THR A 33 -1.16 12.81 -10.91
N THR A 34 -2.15 12.00 -11.32
CA THR A 34 -2.40 10.70 -10.69
C THR A 34 -1.19 9.78 -10.84
N LEU A 35 -0.66 9.63 -12.05
CA LEU A 35 0.44 8.69 -12.32
C LEU A 35 1.81 9.18 -11.83
N MET A 36 2.08 10.48 -11.87
CA MET A 36 3.41 11.03 -11.57
C MET A 36 3.56 11.57 -10.14
N MET A 37 2.47 11.73 -9.39
CA MET A 37 2.51 12.27 -8.02
C MET A 37 1.77 11.36 -7.04
N VAL A 38 0.52 11.01 -7.34
CA VAL A 38 -0.34 10.27 -6.41
C VAL A 38 0.11 8.83 -6.28
N VAL A 39 0.25 8.10 -7.39
CA VAL A 39 0.69 6.68 -7.36
C VAL A 39 2.08 6.53 -6.71
N PRO A 40 3.10 7.34 -7.05
CA PRO A 40 4.39 7.27 -6.36
C PRO A 40 4.30 7.53 -4.86
N SER A 41 3.54 8.55 -4.44
CA SER A 41 3.39 8.86 -3.00
C SER A 41 2.61 7.77 -2.26
N MET A 42 1.57 7.19 -2.85
CA MET A 42 0.85 6.03 -2.30
C MET A 42 1.77 4.82 -2.10
N LEU A 43 2.65 4.55 -3.06
CA LEU A 43 3.62 3.45 -2.96
C LEU A 43 4.63 3.68 -1.84
N VAL A 44 5.24 4.87 -1.79
CA VAL A 44 6.24 5.20 -0.75
C VAL A 44 5.61 5.19 0.63
N PHE A 45 4.48 5.89 0.80
CA PHE A 45 3.79 5.94 2.09
C PHE A 45 3.26 4.56 2.50
N GLY A 46 2.63 3.83 1.57
CA GLY A 46 2.12 2.50 1.80
C GLY A 46 3.22 1.52 2.21
N ALA A 47 4.39 1.57 1.57
CA ALA A 47 5.54 0.74 1.93
C ALA A 47 6.06 1.05 3.34
N VAL A 48 6.18 2.33 3.70
CA VAL A 48 6.61 2.76 5.04
C VAL A 48 5.60 2.31 6.11
N ALA A 49 4.32 2.58 5.90
CA ALA A 49 3.25 2.20 6.83
C ALA A 49 3.17 0.67 6.98
N PHE A 50 3.28 -0.08 5.89
CA PHE A 50 3.30 -1.54 5.89
C PHE A 50 4.48 -2.09 6.69
N ALA A 51 5.70 -1.58 6.46
CA ALA A 51 6.88 -2.03 7.19
C ALA A 51 6.75 -1.81 8.70
N ILE A 52 6.28 -0.63 9.11
CA ILE A 52 6.04 -0.30 10.53
C ILE A 52 4.94 -1.19 11.11
N GLY A 53 3.82 -1.34 10.40
CA GLY A 53 2.68 -2.15 10.85
C GLY A 53 3.05 -3.63 11.06
N VAL A 54 3.84 -4.22 10.15
CA VAL A 54 4.36 -5.58 10.29
C VAL A 54 5.20 -5.72 11.56
N LYS A 55 6.13 -4.78 11.80
CA LYS A 55 6.97 -4.81 13.01
C LYS A 55 6.17 -4.63 14.29
N HIS A 56 5.18 -3.75 14.28
CA HIS A 56 4.27 -3.59 15.41
C HIS A 56 3.45 -4.87 15.68
N GLY A 57 2.96 -5.52 14.62
CA GLY A 57 2.24 -6.79 14.72
C GLY A 57 3.11 -7.91 15.29
N GLN A 58 4.35 -8.04 14.82
CA GLN A 58 5.34 -9.00 15.34
C GLN A 58 5.63 -8.77 16.83
N PHE A 59 5.87 -7.51 17.23
CA PHE A 59 6.08 -7.15 18.63
C PHE A 59 4.91 -7.59 19.50
N ARG A 60 3.67 -7.25 19.10
CA ARG A 60 2.47 -7.66 19.85
C ARG A 60 2.34 -9.17 19.91
N ALA A 61 2.50 -9.89 18.80
CA ALA A 61 2.34 -11.35 18.77
C ALA A 61 3.35 -12.13 19.63
N THR A 62 4.47 -11.51 20.00
CA THR A 62 5.57 -12.17 20.74
C THR A 62 5.66 -11.72 22.21
N GLN A 63 4.88 -10.70 22.61
CA GLN A 63 4.96 -10.07 23.93
C GLN A 63 3.63 -10.14 24.72
N VAL A 64 2.64 -10.91 24.22
CA VAL A 64 1.45 -11.35 24.98
C VAL A 64 1.60 -12.79 25.42
#